data_AF-A0AAV7SGX3-F1
#
_entry.id   AF-A0AAV7SGX3-F1
#
_cell.length_a   1.000
_cell.length_b   1.000
_cell.length_c   1.000
_cell.angle_alpha   90.00
_cell.angle_beta   90.00
_cell.angle_gamma   90.00
#
_symmetry.space_group_name_H-M   'P 1'
#
loop_
_entity.id
_entity.type
_entity.pdbx_description
1 polymer ?
#
loop_
_entity_poly.entity_id
_entity_poly.type
_entity_poly.pdbx_seq_one_letter_code
_entity_poly.pdbx_strand_id
1 'polypeptide(L)'
;MKDLLIFVGTYAVAAFHSDRGPAFASKAFRDTMGTMGVELHYSSPYSLEGNWVVERQNRDLKQSLTARVLGSGRSWLHHLHGVQRALNNLPRRSLGGRTPYEVLFGIPMYVPDLDAPGKVAAETPFDINERLTVLQELQQFCDDKSSASAATLGRRDFTKTSTGWIPKVGDLV
;
A
#
# COMPACT_ATOMS: atom_id res chain seq x y z
N MET A 1 -0.29 -17.71 -1.86
CA MET A 1 1.17 -17.62 -1.57
C MET A 1 1.97 -17.40 -2.85
N LYS A 2 1.75 -18.18 -3.93
CA LYS A 2 2.45 -18.01 -5.22
C LYS A 2 2.41 -16.56 -5.76
N ASP A 3 1.24 -15.95 -5.80
CA ASP A 3 1.09 -14.58 -6.32
C ASP A 3 1.84 -13.52 -5.50
N LEU A 4 1.90 -13.71 -4.18
CA LEU A 4 2.66 -12.83 -3.29
C LEU A 4 4.17 -12.94 -3.54
N LEU A 5 4.67 -14.15 -3.79
CA LEU A 5 6.09 -14.36 -4.08
C LEU A 5 6.48 -13.75 -5.43
N ILE A 6 5.61 -13.89 -6.44
CA ILE A 6 5.79 -13.21 -7.73
C ILE A 6 5.83 -11.70 -7.52
N PHE A 7 4.90 -11.15 -6.72
CA PHE A 7 4.88 -9.72 -6.42
C PHE A 7 6.16 -9.24 -5.74
N VAL A 8 6.60 -9.91 -4.68
CA VAL A 8 7.82 -9.57 -3.93
C VAL A 8 9.05 -9.62 -4.84
N GLY A 9 9.18 -10.66 -5.66
CA GLY A 9 10.29 -10.80 -6.60
C GLY A 9 10.25 -9.82 -7.76
N THR A 10 9.06 -9.37 -8.19
CA THR A 10 8.90 -8.42 -9.31
C THR A 10 9.18 -6.98 -8.88
N TYR A 11 8.75 -6.60 -7.68
CA TYR A 11 8.80 -5.20 -7.21
C TYR A 11 9.89 -4.93 -6.17
N ALA A 12 10.81 -5.88 -5.95
CA ALA A 12 11.96 -5.75 -5.06
C ALA A 12 11.59 -5.15 -3.68
N VAL A 13 10.61 -5.76 -3.01
CA VAL A 13 10.08 -5.28 -1.74
C VAL A 13 11.14 -5.45 -0.64
N ALA A 14 11.56 -4.35 0.01
CA ALA A 14 12.57 -4.40 1.07
C ALA A 14 12.01 -4.86 2.43
N ALA A 15 10.79 -4.43 2.77
CA ALA A 15 10.16 -4.74 4.04
C ALA A 15 8.66 -5.03 3.85
N PHE A 16 8.14 -5.97 4.63
CA PHE A 16 6.76 -6.42 4.60
C PHE A 16 6.14 -6.29 5.98
N HIS A 17 5.13 -5.43 6.09
CA HIS A 17 4.36 -5.25 7.32
C HIS A 17 3.03 -6.00 7.24
N SER A 18 2.72 -6.82 8.25
CA SER A 18 1.46 -7.58 8.30
C SER A 18 0.98 -7.79 9.73
N ASP A 19 -0.24 -8.31 9.86
CA ASP A 19 -0.69 -8.83 11.14
C ASP A 19 -0.05 -10.19 11.45
N ARG A 20 -0.26 -10.69 12.68
CA ARG A 20 0.18 -12.03 13.09
C ARG A 20 -0.78 -13.14 12.62
N GLY A 21 -1.49 -12.93 11.51
CA GLY A 21 -2.37 -13.94 10.95
C GLY A 21 -1.60 -15.25 10.64
N PRO A 22 -2.23 -16.43 10.77
CA PRO A 22 -1.54 -17.71 10.59
C PRO A 22 -0.83 -17.86 9.24
N ALA A 23 -1.36 -17.23 8.19
CA ALA A 23 -0.75 -17.22 6.86
C ALA A 23 0.60 -16.47 6.82
N PHE A 24 0.71 -15.35 7.55
CA PHE A 24 1.88 -14.46 7.54
C PHE A 24 2.84 -14.70 8.71
N ALA A 25 2.40 -15.42 9.76
CA ALA A 25 3.22 -15.82 10.90
C ALA A 25 3.83 -17.24 10.75
N SER A 26 3.48 -17.97 9.69
CA SER A 26 3.97 -19.34 9.47
C SER A 26 5.50 -19.38 9.31
N LYS A 27 6.13 -20.48 9.75
CA LYS A 27 7.58 -20.68 9.59
C LYS A 27 7.97 -20.66 8.11
N ALA A 28 7.22 -21.37 7.26
CA ALA A 28 7.46 -21.39 5.82
C ALA A 28 7.46 -19.98 5.20
N PHE A 29 6.55 -19.10 5.64
CA PHE A 29 6.51 -17.72 5.17
C PHE A 29 7.75 -16.93 5.58
N ARG A 30 8.15 -17.03 6.85
CA ARG A 30 9.36 -16.36 7.38
C ARG A 30 10.62 -16.81 6.66
N ASP A 31 10.78 -18.11 6.47
CA ASP A 31 11.95 -18.69 5.79
C ASP A 31 12.02 -18.23 4.32
N THR A 32 10.86 -18.17 3.64
CA THR A 32 10.79 -17.72 2.24
C THR A 32 11.14 -16.23 2.12
N MET A 33 10.58 -15.38 2.97
CA MET A 33 10.85 -13.93 2.95
C MET A 33 12.29 -13.62 3.36
N GLY A 34 12.83 -14.33 4.34
CA GLY A 34 14.24 -14.22 4.72
C GLY A 34 15.19 -14.62 3.58
N THR A 35 14.84 -15.65 2.80
CA THR A 35 15.62 -16.04 1.60
C THR A 35 15.60 -14.96 0.53
N MET A 36 14.51 -14.21 0.42
CA MET A 36 14.37 -13.07 -0.51
C MET A 36 14.99 -11.77 0.03
N GLY A 37 15.55 -11.78 1.25
CA GLY A 37 16.11 -10.59 1.88
C GLY A 37 15.08 -9.56 2.36
N VAL A 38 13.81 -9.98 2.54
CA VAL A 38 12.72 -9.09 2.95
C VAL A 38 12.60 -9.06 4.47
N GLU A 39 12.62 -7.86 5.05
CA GLU A 39 12.40 -7.67 6.48
C GLU A 39 10.91 -7.81 6.83
N LEU A 40 10.59 -8.66 7.81
CA LEU A 40 9.21 -8.88 8.26
C LEU A 40 8.91 -8.07 9.52
N HIS A 41 7.91 -7.20 9.43
CA HIS A 41 7.37 -6.47 10.57
C HIS A 41 5.95 -6.93 10.88
N TYR A 42 5.64 -7.08 12.16
CA TYR A 42 4.31 -7.49 12.60
C TYR A 42 3.66 -6.40 13.45
N SER A 43 2.39 -6.10 13.17
CA SER A 43 1.59 -5.26 14.05
C SER A 43 1.42 -5.92 15.41
N SER A 44 1.38 -5.13 16.49
CA SER A 44 1.08 -5.64 17.83
C SER A 44 -0.32 -6.29 17.83
N PRO A 45 -0.54 -7.37 18.59
CA PRO A 45 -1.88 -7.96 18.70
C PRO A 45 -2.87 -6.88 19.10
N TYR A 46 -4.00 -6.79 18.39
CA TYR A 46 -5.07 -5.80 18.62
C TYR A 46 -4.67 -4.32 18.41
N SER A 47 -3.52 -4.03 17.80
CA SER A 47 -3.17 -2.66 17.39
C SER A 47 -3.72 -2.33 15.99
N LEU A 48 -4.82 -1.58 15.94
CA LEU A 48 -5.41 -1.07 14.69
C LEU A 48 -4.51 -0.03 14.00
N GLU A 49 -3.58 0.57 14.75
CA GLU A 49 -2.75 1.67 14.26
C GLU A 49 -1.65 1.22 13.28
N GLY A 50 -1.22 -0.05 13.29
CA GLY A 50 -0.16 -0.53 12.38
C GLY A 50 -0.62 -0.72 10.93
N ASN A 51 -1.91 -0.99 10.71
CA ASN A 51 -2.45 -1.42 9.42
C ASN A 51 -3.40 -0.42 8.76
N TRP A 52 -3.51 0.79 9.29
CA TRP A 52 -4.52 1.78 8.87
C TRP A 52 -4.48 2.12 7.37
N VAL A 53 -3.28 2.13 6.77
CA VAL A 53 -3.10 2.42 5.34
C VAL A 53 -3.80 1.35 4.49
N VAL A 54 -3.54 0.08 4.80
CA VAL A 54 -4.13 -1.07 4.10
C VAL A 54 -5.62 -1.15 4.37
N GLU A 55 -6.06 -0.89 5.60
CA GLU A 55 -7.49 -0.87 5.94
C GLU A 55 -8.26 0.20 5.15
N ARG A 56 -7.67 1.38 4.97
CA ARG A 56 -8.26 2.44 4.15
C ARG A 56 -8.34 2.03 2.68
N GLN A 57 -7.28 1.44 2.13
CA GLN A 57 -7.29 0.92 0.76
C GLN A 57 -8.34 -0.17 0.56
N ASN A 58 -8.45 -1.09 1.52
CA ASN A 58 -9.43 -2.17 1.48
C ASN A 58 -10.87 -1.63 1.54
N ARG A 59 -11.11 -0.55 2.28
CA ARG A 59 -12.40 0.14 2.33
C ARG A 59 -12.76 0.74 0.97
N ASP A 60 -11.85 1.48 0.36
CA ASP A 60 -12.05 2.11 -0.96
C ASP A 60 -12.30 1.04 -2.05
N LEU A 61 -11.57 -0.08 -1.98
CA LEU A 61 -11.73 -1.23 -2.86
C LEU A 61 -13.10 -1.90 -2.70
N LYS A 62 -13.52 -2.17 -1.45
CA LYS A 62 -14.84 -2.74 -1.18
C LYS A 62 -15.95 -1.82 -1.66
N GLN A 63 -15.86 -0.52 -1.37
CA GLN A 63 -16.86 0.47 -1.80
C GLN A 63 -16.99 0.51 -3.33
N SER A 64 -15.86 0.56 -4.03
CA SER A 64 -15.83 0.60 -5.50
C SER A 64 -16.36 -0.69 -6.13
N LEU A 65 -16.04 -1.85 -5.54
CA LEU A 65 -16.58 -3.14 -5.98
C LEU A 65 -18.08 -3.23 -5.76
N THR A 66 -18.57 -2.87 -4.58
CA THR A 66 -20.00 -2.90 -4.25
C THR A 66 -20.81 -2.05 -5.23
N ALA A 67 -20.34 -0.84 -5.54
CA ALA A 67 -21.00 0.02 -6.51
C ALA A 67 -21.13 -0.63 -7.91
N ARG A 68 -20.07 -1.30 -8.39
CA ARG A 68 -20.07 -1.98 -9.70
C ARG A 68 -20.89 -3.27 -9.73
N VAL A 69 -20.89 -4.02 -8.64
CA VAL A 69 -21.69 -5.25 -8.51
C VAL A 69 -23.18 -4.90 -8.51
N LEU A 70 -23.60 -3.90 -7.73
CA LEU A 70 -24.98 -3.45 -7.67
C LEU A 70 -25.51 -2.95 -9.03
N GLY A 71 -24.67 -2.30 -9.84
CA GLY A 71 -25.06 -1.78 -11.15
C GLY A 71 -25.09 -2.81 -12.29
N SER A 72 -24.47 -3.99 -12.13
CA SER A 72 -24.31 -4.95 -13.24
C SER A 72 -24.85 -6.35 -12.98
N GLY A 73 -25.10 -6.70 -11.71
CA GLY A 73 -25.51 -8.06 -11.30
C GLY A 73 -24.44 -9.15 -11.50
N ARG A 74 -23.23 -8.78 -11.95
CA ARG A 74 -22.12 -9.73 -12.16
C ARG A 74 -21.31 -9.95 -10.88
N SER A 75 -20.63 -11.10 -10.81
CA SER A 75 -19.70 -11.40 -9.71
C SER A 75 -18.63 -10.32 -9.55
N TRP A 76 -18.28 -10.01 -8.31
CA TRP A 76 -17.25 -9.03 -7.95
C TRP A 76 -15.89 -9.32 -8.61
N LEU A 77 -15.58 -10.60 -8.86
CA LEU A 77 -14.33 -11.02 -9.50
C LEU A 77 -14.17 -10.41 -10.90
N HIS A 78 -15.28 -10.27 -11.65
CA HIS A 78 -15.28 -9.69 -12.99
C HIS A 78 -14.91 -8.19 -12.98
N HIS A 79 -15.17 -7.51 -11.85
CA HIS A 79 -14.90 -6.09 -11.69
C HIS A 79 -13.55 -5.79 -11.06
N LEU A 80 -12.88 -6.81 -10.48
CA LEU A 80 -11.67 -6.64 -9.68
C LEU A 80 -10.56 -5.92 -10.44
N HIS A 81 -10.19 -6.39 -11.63
CA HIS A 81 -9.15 -5.77 -12.44
C HIS A 81 -9.49 -4.33 -12.84
N GLY A 82 -10.75 -4.07 -13.19
CA GLY A 82 -11.21 -2.73 -13.56
C GLY A 82 -11.17 -1.75 -12.38
N VAL A 83 -11.58 -2.20 -11.19
CA VAL A 83 -11.54 -1.40 -9.96
C VAL A 83 -10.10 -1.16 -9.51
N GLN A 84 -9.24 -2.20 -9.54
CA GLN A 84 -7.83 -2.05 -9.20
C GLN A 84 -7.15 -1.03 -10.12
N ARG A 85 -7.38 -1.13 -11.44
CA ARG A 85 -6.85 -0.16 -12.40
C ARG A 85 -7.34 1.26 -12.10
N ALA A 86 -8.63 1.42 -11.82
CA ALA A 86 -9.19 2.73 -11.46
C ALA A 86 -8.53 3.30 -10.19
N LEU A 87 -8.43 2.51 -9.12
CA LEU A 87 -7.84 2.96 -7.84
C LEU A 87 -6.35 3.29 -7.95
N ASN A 88 -5.62 2.63 -8.84
CA ASN A 88 -4.21 2.91 -9.12
C ASN A 88 -4.01 4.16 -9.99
N ASN A 89 -5.04 4.61 -10.71
CA ASN A 89 -5.02 5.79 -11.59
C ASN A 89 -5.77 7.00 -11.01
N LEU A 90 -6.29 6.90 -9.80
CA LEU A 90 -6.95 8.02 -9.15
C LEU A 90 -5.90 8.90 -8.43
N PRO A 91 -5.81 10.20 -8.76
CA PRO A 91 -4.98 11.16 -8.06
C PRO A 91 -5.26 11.18 -6.56
N ARG A 92 -4.20 11.11 -5.73
CA ARG A 92 -4.34 11.15 -4.27
C ARG A 92 -3.70 12.41 -3.70
N ARG A 93 -4.44 13.10 -2.85
CA ARG A 93 -3.92 14.25 -2.07
C ARG A 93 -2.69 13.87 -1.24
N SER A 94 -2.68 12.67 -0.68
CA SER A 94 -1.52 12.15 0.08
C SER A 94 -0.27 11.95 -0.79
N LEU A 95 -0.39 11.89 -2.11
CA LEU A 95 0.72 11.74 -3.06
C LEU A 95 1.00 13.06 -3.81
N GLY A 96 0.53 14.20 -3.30
CA GLY A 96 0.70 15.50 -3.95
C GLY A 96 -0.11 15.67 -5.22
N GLY A 97 -1.24 14.95 -5.36
CA GLY A 97 -2.06 14.96 -6.58
C GLY A 97 -1.61 13.96 -7.64
N ARG A 98 -0.57 13.16 -7.38
CA ARG A 98 -0.14 12.06 -8.25
C ARG A 98 -0.97 10.80 -8.04
N THR A 99 -0.98 9.93 -9.03
CA THR A 99 -1.59 8.60 -8.98
C THR A 99 -0.61 7.58 -8.37
N PRO A 100 -1.09 6.53 -7.69
CA PRO A 100 -0.23 5.43 -7.26
C PRO A 100 0.60 4.80 -8.38
N TYR A 101 0.05 4.72 -9.59
CA TYR A 101 0.77 4.20 -10.75
C TYR A 101 1.97 5.09 -11.13
N GLU A 102 1.77 6.41 -11.19
CA GLU A 102 2.85 7.37 -11.47
C GLU A 102 3.97 7.28 -10.44
N VAL A 103 3.62 7.16 -9.16
CA VAL A 103 4.60 7.04 -8.09
C VAL A 103 5.43 5.75 -8.23
N LEU A 104 4.81 4.65 -8.67
CA LEU A 104 5.50 3.37 -8.81
C LEU A 104 6.34 3.27 -10.08
N PHE A 105 5.87 3.81 -11.20
CA PHE A 105 6.49 3.61 -12.51
C PHE A 105 7.19 4.85 -13.07
N GLY A 106 7.00 6.03 -12.47
CA GLY A 106 7.54 7.31 -12.92
C GLY A 106 6.85 7.87 -14.16
N ILE A 107 5.75 7.24 -14.61
CA ILE A 107 5.00 7.63 -15.81
C ILE A 107 3.49 7.56 -15.53
N PRO A 108 2.69 8.45 -16.14
CA PRO A 108 1.23 8.34 -16.09
C PRO A 108 0.77 7.05 -16.76
N MET A 109 -0.25 6.40 -16.17
CA MET A 109 -0.85 5.25 -16.84
C MET A 109 -1.62 5.73 -18.05
N TYR A 110 -1.34 5.14 -19.21
CA TYR A 110 -2.20 5.32 -20.36
C TYR A 110 -3.55 4.63 -20.09
N VAL A 111 -4.59 5.44 -19.93
CA VAL A 111 -5.97 4.97 -19.95
C VAL A 111 -6.52 5.46 -21.28
N PRO A 112 -6.73 4.58 -22.27
CA PRO A 112 -7.42 4.99 -23.48
C PRO A 112 -8.74 5.61 -23.05
N ASP A 113 -8.97 6.85 -23.48
CA ASP A 113 -10.20 7.57 -23.19
C ASP A 113 -11.36 6.72 -23.74
N LEU A 114 -12.19 6.20 -22.83
CA LEU A 114 -13.35 5.40 -23.22
C LEU A 114 -14.39 6.26 -23.95
N ASP A 115 -14.37 7.58 -23.71
CA ASP A 115 -15.29 8.56 -24.29
C ASP A 115 -14.70 9.26 -25.54
N ALA A 116 -13.42 9.03 -25.86
CA ALA A 116 -12.78 9.51 -27.09
C ALA A 116 -11.94 8.41 -27.77
N PRO A 117 -12.58 7.40 -28.40
CA PRO A 117 -11.88 6.39 -29.16
C PRO A 117 -11.12 7.04 -30.33
N GLY A 118 -9.79 6.98 -30.30
CA GLY A 118 -8.94 7.45 -31.41
C GLY A 118 -7.87 8.47 -31.05
N LYS A 119 -7.86 9.03 -29.83
CA LYS A 119 -6.66 9.72 -29.34
C LYS A 119 -5.67 8.70 -28.83
N VAL A 120 -4.87 8.16 -29.75
CA VAL A 120 -3.57 7.59 -29.40
C VAL A 120 -2.76 8.77 -28.87
N ALA A 121 -2.82 9.01 -27.55
CA ALA A 121 -1.88 9.93 -26.92
C ALA A 121 -0.52 9.34 -27.21
N ALA A 122 0.31 10.13 -27.92
CA ALA A 122 1.61 9.74 -28.40
C ALA A 122 2.30 8.82 -27.39
N GLU A 123 2.79 7.67 -27.86
CA GLU A 123 3.90 7.02 -27.18
C GLU A 123 4.97 8.09 -27.10
N THR A 124 5.05 8.82 -25.98
CA THR A 124 6.18 9.69 -25.75
C THR A 124 7.34 8.73 -25.63
N PRO A 125 8.32 8.76 -26.55
CA PRO A 125 9.54 8.00 -26.37
C PRO A 125 10.20 8.63 -25.14
N PHE A 126 9.90 8.09 -23.98
CA PHE A 126 10.41 8.62 -22.73
C PHE A 126 11.84 8.15 -22.63
N ASP A 127 12.80 9.08 -22.57
CA ASP A 127 14.19 8.72 -22.38
C ASP A 127 14.33 7.97 -21.05
N ILE A 128 15.04 6.85 -21.05
CA ILE A 128 15.30 6.04 -19.85
C ILE A 128 15.93 6.93 -18.78
N ASN A 129 16.82 7.86 -19.16
CA ASN A 129 17.48 8.76 -18.22
C ASN A 129 16.50 9.78 -17.60
N GLU A 130 15.59 10.32 -18.40
CA GLU A 130 14.52 11.18 -17.89
C GLU A 130 13.65 10.41 -16.90
N ARG A 131 13.32 9.14 -17.20
CA ARG A 131 12.49 8.30 -16.32
C ARG A 131 13.18 8.01 -15.01
N LEU A 132 14.47 7.68 -15.07
CA LEU A 132 15.29 7.45 -13.89
C LEU A 132 15.33 8.69 -13.00
N THR A 133 15.47 9.88 -13.60
CA THR A 133 15.45 11.15 -12.87
C THR A 133 14.12 11.34 -12.13
N VAL A 134 12.99 11.16 -12.83
CA VAL A 134 11.66 11.25 -12.22
C VAL A 134 11.48 10.23 -11.09
N LEU A 135 11.93 8.99 -11.29
CA LEU A 135 11.85 7.94 -10.26
C LEU A 135 12.69 8.29 -9.03
N GLN A 136 13.87 8.85 -9.21
CA GLN A 136 14.72 9.32 -8.10
C GLN A 136 14.04 10.45 -7.32
N GLU A 137 13.42 11.41 -8.00
CA GLU A 137 12.66 12.49 -7.35
C GLU A 137 11.46 11.95 -6.56
N LEU A 138 10.74 10.99 -7.15
CA LEU A 138 9.60 10.36 -6.49
C LEU A 138 10.02 9.53 -5.27
N GLN A 139 11.15 8.84 -5.37
CA GLN A 139 11.72 8.09 -4.26
C GLN A 139 12.07 9.04 -3.11
N GLN A 140 12.76 10.16 -3.41
CA GLN A 140 13.07 11.18 -2.40
C GLN A 140 11.81 11.74 -1.75
N PHE A 141 10.77 12.05 -2.54
CA PHE A 141 9.48 12.52 -2.01
C PHE A 141 8.82 11.50 -1.06
N CYS A 142 8.90 10.21 -1.39
CA CYS A 142 8.39 9.13 -0.54
C CYS A 142 9.19 8.99 0.76
N ASP A 143 10.51 9.13 0.69
CA ASP A 143 11.42 9.05 1.84
C ASP A 143 11.27 10.28 2.78
N ASP A 144 11.09 11.47 2.21
CA ASP A 144 10.79 12.69 2.98
C ASP A 144 9.44 12.54 3.72
N LYS A 145 8.44 11.91 3.08
CA LYS A 145 7.16 11.63 3.74
C LYS A 145 7.26 10.56 4.82
N SER A 146 8.03 9.49 4.60
CA SER A 146 8.19 8.42 5.59
C SER A 146 8.93 8.94 6.82
N SER A 147 10.00 9.73 6.63
CA SER A 147 10.76 10.38 7.69
C SER A 147 9.97 11.44 8.46
N ALA A 148 9.15 12.26 7.77
CA ALA A 148 8.25 13.20 8.45
C ALA A 148 7.20 12.50 9.33
N SER A 149 6.68 11.34 8.88
CA SER A 149 5.77 10.51 9.67
C SER A 149 6.49 9.92 10.90
N ALA A 150 7.72 9.43 10.72
CA ALA A 150 8.54 8.90 11.81
C ALA A 150 8.90 9.98 12.86
N ALA A 151 9.26 11.19 12.42
CA ALA A 151 9.55 12.32 13.31
C ALA A 151 8.33 12.77 14.12
N THR A 152 7.13 12.67 13.55
CA THR A 152 5.87 12.97 14.24
C THR A 152 5.52 11.90 15.28
N LEU A 153 5.80 10.63 15.00
CA LEU A 153 5.65 9.53 15.97
C LEU A 153 6.67 9.63 17.10
N GLY A 154 7.93 9.98 16.80
CA GLY A 154 9.01 10.13 17.78
C GLY A 154 8.83 11.28 18.78
N ARG A 155 7.92 12.23 18.51
CA ARG A 155 7.52 13.28 19.48
C ARG A 155 6.42 12.85 20.45
N ARG A 156 5.80 11.68 20.24
CA ARG A 156 4.84 11.12 21.19
C ARG A 156 5.61 10.22 22.13
N ASP A 157 6.11 10.77 23.23
CA ASP A 157 6.65 9.99 24.33
C ASP A 157 5.56 9.05 24.86
N PHE A 158 5.57 7.80 24.41
CA PHE A 158 4.75 6.70 24.95
C PHE A 158 5.30 6.19 26.29
N THR A 159 6.23 6.91 26.92
CA THR A 159 6.76 6.62 28.26
C THR A 159 6.02 7.42 29.33
N LYS A 160 4.69 7.48 29.27
CA LYS A 160 3.91 7.69 30.49
C LYS A 160 3.74 6.33 31.17
N THR A 161 4.81 5.82 31.77
CA THR A 161 4.63 4.89 32.88
C THR A 161 3.93 5.68 33.97
N SER A 162 2.67 5.35 34.28
CA SER A 162 1.99 5.86 35.46
C SER A 162 2.74 5.34 36.69
N THR A 163 3.75 6.07 37.14
CA THR A 163 4.41 5.79 38.41
C THR A 163 3.35 5.92 39.51
N GLY A 164 2.94 4.78 40.07
CA GLY A 164 1.99 4.72 41.19
C GLY A 164 0.74 3.87 40.97
N TRP A 165 0.53 3.25 39.79
CA TRP A 165 -0.60 2.34 39.62
C TRP A 165 -0.25 0.90 40.07
N ILE A 166 -0.92 0.41 41.10
CA ILE A 166 -0.82 -0.96 41.60
C ILE A 166 -2.11 -1.69 41.21
N PRO A 167 -2.09 -2.64 40.26
CA PRO A 167 -3.28 -3.38 39.85
C PRO A 167 -3.87 -4.17 41.01
N LYS A 168 -5.21 -4.20 41.11
CA LYS A 168 -5.93 -5.11 42.01
C LYS A 168 -6.72 -6.15 41.22
N VAL A 169 -6.92 -7.30 41.83
CA VAL A 169 -7.67 -8.42 41.21
C VAL A 169 -9.10 -7.96 40.93
N GLY A 170 -9.45 -7.84 39.65
CA GLY A 170 -10.72 -7.30 39.17
C GLY A 170 -10.57 -6.11 38.22
N ASP A 171 -9.39 -5.52 38.10
CA ASP A 171 -9.11 -4.52 37.06
C ASP A 171 -9.10 -5.21 35.69
N LEU A 172 -9.99 -4.75 34.79
CA LEU A 172 -10.07 -5.25 33.42
C LEU A 172 -8.87 -4.75 32.63
N VAL A 173 -8.06 -5.70 32.14
CA VAL A 173 -7.02 -5.50 31.13
C VAL A 173 -7.67 -5.32 29.76
#